data_AF-A0A8D8BL58-F1
#
_entry.id   AF-A0A8D8BL58-F1
#
_cell.length_a   1.000
_cell.length_b   1.000
_cell.length_c   1.000
_cell.angle_alpha   90.00
_cell.angle_beta   90.00
_cell.angle_gamma   90.00
#
_symmetry.space_group_name_H-M   'P 1'
#
loop_
_entity.id
_entity.type
_entity.pdbx_description
1 polymer ?
#
loop_
_entity_poly.entity_id
_entity_poly.type
_entity_poly.pdbx_seq_one_letter_code
_entity_poly.pdbx_strand_id
1 'polypeptide(L)'
;MARHDDGESYGQPLKFDPDFKGPLSKRSCTDIPCLFLFVAFLAGWGFVAYYALHHGDLDRLLVPTDSKGLKCGVDSEVQDKPYLFFFDISECAKYDVPLYGCKTPQVCVSKCPAEQFGFELNACNAATLDTFRSKLICDQTVPKDSLSCSEIQDNIDRGHCARYYLKSVPFSKRCLPDLEQLKDIPADIVDAIANIKLFAGVGFQQKKIAITL
;
A
#
# COMPACT_ATOMS: atom_id res chain seq x y z
N MET A 1 -70.36 28.67 -15.46
CA MET A 1 -70.10 29.93 -14.74
C MET A 1 -70.25 29.70 -13.24
N ALA A 2 -69.36 30.32 -12.48
CA ALA A 2 -68.96 30.09 -11.10
C ALA A 2 -70.02 30.24 -9.99
N ARG A 3 -69.77 29.57 -8.85
CA ARG A 3 -69.38 30.30 -7.63
C ARG A 3 -68.50 29.40 -6.71
N HIS A 4 -67.27 29.86 -6.49
CA HIS A 4 -66.40 29.50 -5.37
C HIS A 4 -67.06 30.05 -4.09
N ASP A 5 -67.19 29.24 -3.04
CA ASP A 5 -67.32 29.73 -1.68
C ASP A 5 -66.23 29.07 -0.85
N ASP A 6 -65.23 29.89 -0.58
CA ASP A 6 -64.00 29.59 0.13
C ASP A 6 -64.32 29.86 1.61
N GLY A 7 -64.51 28.79 2.36
CA GLY A 7 -64.85 28.88 3.77
C GLY A 7 -64.07 27.86 4.56
N GLU A 8 -62.75 28.06 4.62
CA GLU A 8 -61.85 27.30 5.48
C GLU A 8 -62.42 27.21 6.90
N SER A 9 -62.82 26.01 7.29
CA SER A 9 -63.13 25.69 8.68
C SER A 9 -61.80 25.58 9.43
N TYR A 10 -61.21 26.72 9.74
CA TYR A 10 -60.10 26.80 10.66
C TYR A 10 -60.62 26.38 12.03
N GLY A 11 -60.27 25.15 12.44
CA GLY A 11 -60.58 24.61 13.75
C GLY A 11 -60.19 25.60 14.85
N GLN A 12 -60.94 25.59 15.96
CA GLN A 12 -60.70 26.50 17.06
C GLN A 12 -59.22 26.45 17.49
N PRO A 13 -58.59 27.60 17.78
CA PRO A 13 -57.19 27.63 18.19
C PRO A 13 -57.02 26.73 19.42
N LEU A 14 -56.02 25.85 19.36
CA LEU A 14 -55.66 24.94 20.44
C LEU A 14 -55.42 25.77 21.71
N LYS A 15 -56.39 25.72 22.63
CA LYS A 15 -56.26 26.37 23.94
C LYS A 15 -55.18 25.65 24.71
N PHE A 16 -54.20 26.41 25.20
CA PHE A 16 -53.17 25.91 26.09
C PHE A 16 -53.85 25.34 27.34
N ASP A 17 -53.83 24.02 27.47
CA ASP A 17 -54.31 23.31 28.65
C ASP A 17 -53.12 23.17 29.62
N PRO A 18 -53.09 23.91 30.74
CA PRO A 18 -52.00 23.86 31.71
C PRO A 18 -51.86 22.47 32.38
N ASP A 19 -52.88 21.62 32.30
CA ASP A 19 -52.86 20.24 32.79
C ASP A 19 -52.47 19.22 31.71
N PHE A 20 -52.23 19.66 30.46
CA PHE A 20 -51.76 18.81 29.37
C PHE A 20 -50.31 18.39 29.60
N LYS A 21 -50.14 17.32 30.37
CA LYS A 21 -48.88 16.58 30.42
C LYS A 21 -48.74 15.83 29.10
N GLY A 22 -48.07 16.45 28.12
CA GLY A 22 -47.89 15.90 26.79
C GLY A 22 -47.29 14.48 26.79
N PRO A 23 -47.18 13.83 25.62
CA PRO A 23 -46.79 12.42 25.45
C PRO A 23 -45.36 12.05 25.95
N LEU A 24 -44.69 12.97 26.63
CA LEU A 24 -43.41 12.81 27.30
C LEU A 24 -43.53 12.54 28.82
N SER A 25 -44.74 12.61 29.39
CA SER A 25 -45.00 12.48 30.84
C SER A 25 -44.62 11.14 31.47
N LYS A 26 -44.53 10.06 30.68
CA LYS A 26 -44.18 8.70 31.13
C LYS A 26 -43.01 8.08 30.37
N ARG A 27 -41.98 8.86 30.04
CA ARG A 27 -40.75 8.28 29.48
C ARG A 27 -39.88 7.77 30.61
N SER A 28 -39.94 6.47 30.87
CA SER A 28 -38.87 5.79 31.60
C SER A 28 -37.57 5.98 30.80
N CYS A 29 -36.46 6.28 31.47
CA CYS A 29 -35.20 6.60 30.82
C CYS A 29 -34.65 5.36 30.09
N THR A 30 -35.06 5.17 28.83
CA THR A 30 -34.61 4.07 27.96
C THR A 30 -33.12 4.17 27.63
N ASP A 31 -32.50 5.31 27.95
CA ASP A 31 -31.08 5.57 27.68
C ASP A 31 -30.14 4.75 28.58
N ILE A 32 -30.54 4.42 29.80
CA ILE A 32 -29.67 3.68 30.74
C ILE A 32 -29.33 2.27 30.24
N PRO A 33 -30.29 1.38 29.89
CA PRO A 33 -29.96 0.05 29.38
C PRO A 33 -29.24 0.11 28.01
N CYS A 34 -29.61 1.05 27.15
CA CYS A 34 -28.90 1.27 25.88
C CYS A 34 -27.44 1.72 26.10
N LEU A 35 -27.19 2.57 27.10
CA LEU A 35 -25.84 3.03 27.45
C LEU A 35 -24.97 1.86 27.93
N PHE A 36 -25.49 0.97 28.78
CA PHE A 36 -24.75 -0.22 29.21
C PHE A 36 -24.39 -1.15 28.04
N LEU A 37 -25.33 -1.39 27.12
CA LEU A 37 -25.06 -2.17 25.91
C LEU A 37 -24.00 -1.51 25.02
N PHE A 38 -24.06 -0.20 24.85
CA PHE A 38 -23.08 0.55 24.05
C PHE A 38 -21.67 0.50 24.67
N VAL A 39 -21.56 0.71 25.99
CA VAL A 39 -20.27 0.62 26.70
C VAL A 39 -19.72 -0.81 26.64
N ALA A 40 -20.57 -1.83 26.81
CA ALA A 40 -20.16 -3.23 26.68
C ALA A 40 -19.65 -3.55 25.27
N PHE A 41 -20.30 -3.02 24.23
CA PHE A 41 -19.86 -3.15 22.85
C PHE A 41 -18.49 -2.48 22.63
N LEU A 42 -18.30 -1.25 23.12
CA LEU A 42 -17.01 -0.55 23.04
C LEU A 42 -15.90 -1.29 23.80
N ALA A 43 -16.19 -1.82 24.98
CA ALA A 43 -15.26 -2.65 25.74
C ALA A 43 -14.89 -3.94 24.98
N GLY A 44 -15.86 -4.59 24.35
CA GLY A 44 -15.63 -5.75 23.48
C GLY A 44 -14.72 -5.41 22.30
N TRP A 45 -14.96 -4.30 21.60
CA TRP A 45 -14.09 -3.84 20.52
C TRP A 45 -12.69 -3.45 21.01
N GLY A 46 -12.59 -2.80 22.16
CA GLY A 46 -11.31 -2.49 22.80
C GLY A 46 -10.52 -3.74 23.12
N PHE A 47 -11.18 -4.79 23.62
CA PHE A 47 -10.55 -6.09 23.88
C PHE A 47 -10.08 -6.76 22.59
N VAL A 48 -10.89 -6.78 21.53
CA VAL A 48 -10.50 -7.34 20.22
C VAL A 48 -9.29 -6.58 19.65
N ALA A 49 -9.30 -5.25 19.71
CA ALA A 49 -8.19 -4.42 19.24
C ALA A 49 -6.91 -4.67 20.04
N TYR A 50 -7.00 -4.71 21.38
CA TYR A 50 -5.88 -5.07 22.25
C TYR A 50 -5.33 -6.44 21.91
N TYR A 51 -6.20 -7.46 21.81
CA TYR A 51 -5.80 -8.81 21.48
C TYR A 51 -5.08 -8.88 20.12
N ALA A 52 -5.61 -8.21 19.10
CA ALA A 52 -5.02 -8.14 17.76
C ALA A 52 -3.67 -7.40 17.74
N LEU A 53 -3.48 -6.35 18.54
CA LEU A 53 -2.19 -5.65 18.62
C LEU A 53 -1.11 -6.50 19.32
N HIS A 54 -1.50 -7.31 20.30
CA HIS A 54 -0.55 -8.14 21.06
C HIS A 54 -0.24 -9.49 20.41
N HIS A 55 -1.20 -10.09 19.70
CA HIS A 55 -1.06 -11.41 19.08
C HIS A 55 -1.00 -11.35 17.55
N GLY A 56 -1.23 -10.17 16.96
CA GLY A 56 -1.13 -9.97 15.52
C GLY A 56 0.33 -9.88 15.10
N ASP A 57 0.72 -10.75 14.17
CA ASP A 57 2.00 -10.65 13.48
C ASP A 57 1.82 -9.84 12.20
N LEU A 58 2.14 -8.55 12.27
CA LEU A 58 2.08 -7.66 11.11
C LEU A 58 3.07 -8.10 10.01
N ASP A 59 4.20 -8.73 10.39
CA ASP A 59 5.22 -9.15 9.44
C ASP A 59 4.74 -10.27 8.52
N ARG A 60 3.74 -11.05 8.97
CA ARG A 60 3.09 -12.09 8.17
C ARG A 60 2.09 -11.52 7.16
N LEU A 61 1.46 -10.39 7.49
CA LEU A 61 0.53 -9.70 6.58
C LEU A 61 1.28 -8.93 5.49
N LEU A 62 2.44 -8.38 5.84
CA LEU A 62 3.28 -7.58 4.94
C LEU A 62 4.29 -8.41 4.13
N VAL A 63 4.23 -9.75 4.20
CA VAL A 63 5.11 -10.60 3.39
C VAL A 63 4.84 -10.34 1.92
N PRO A 64 5.85 -9.88 1.16
CA PRO A 64 5.68 -9.70 -0.26
C PRO A 64 5.71 -11.05 -0.97
N THR A 65 4.92 -11.15 -2.03
CA THR A 65 4.85 -12.31 -2.91
C THR A 65 5.50 -11.93 -4.24
N ASP A 66 6.21 -12.86 -4.88
CA ASP A 66 6.78 -12.67 -6.23
C ASP A 66 5.74 -12.86 -7.35
N SER A 67 6.14 -12.78 -8.61
CA SER A 67 5.23 -12.96 -9.76
C SER A 67 4.75 -14.41 -9.94
N LYS A 68 5.40 -15.37 -9.29
CA LYS A 68 5.07 -16.80 -9.33
C LYS A 68 4.21 -17.24 -8.16
N GLY A 69 3.90 -16.32 -7.23
CA GLY A 69 3.09 -16.62 -6.06
C GLY A 69 3.90 -17.05 -4.84
N LEU A 70 5.23 -17.00 -4.90
CA LEU A 70 6.12 -17.38 -3.80
C LEU A 70 6.28 -16.24 -2.80
N LYS A 71 6.14 -16.54 -1.51
CA LYS A 71 6.29 -15.61 -0.39
C LYS A 71 7.75 -15.49 0.01
N CYS A 72 8.32 -14.31 -0.23
CA CYS A 72 9.72 -14.03 0.05
C CYS A 72 10.06 -14.25 1.54
N GLY A 73 11.07 -15.08 1.81
CA GLY A 73 11.51 -15.41 3.17
C GLY A 73 10.62 -16.42 3.91
N VAL A 74 9.62 -17.02 3.26
CA VAL A 74 8.69 -17.97 3.88
C VAL A 74 8.68 -19.31 3.15
N ASP A 75 8.49 -19.30 1.83
CA ASP A 75 8.44 -20.53 1.04
C ASP A 75 9.84 -21.14 0.88
N SER A 76 9.95 -22.47 0.80
CA SER A 76 11.23 -23.18 0.82
C SER A 76 12.18 -22.79 -0.32
N GLU A 77 11.64 -22.41 -1.47
CA GLU A 77 12.40 -21.98 -2.66
C GLU A 77 13.00 -20.57 -2.53
N VAL A 78 12.46 -19.75 -1.63
CA VAL A 78 12.84 -18.33 -1.46
C VAL A 78 13.04 -17.97 0.01
N GLN A 79 13.34 -18.95 0.85
CA GLN A 79 13.46 -18.77 2.30
C GLN A 79 14.65 -17.86 2.67
N ASP A 80 15.74 -17.97 1.91
CA ASP A 80 16.95 -17.15 1.99
C ASP A 80 16.82 -15.79 1.27
N LYS A 81 15.66 -15.51 0.67
CA LYS A 81 15.39 -14.33 -0.15
C LYS A 81 14.21 -13.53 0.43
N PRO A 82 14.41 -12.78 1.52
CA PRO A 82 13.32 -12.12 2.22
C PRO A 82 12.85 -10.81 1.58
N TYR A 83 13.55 -10.28 0.57
CA TYR A 83 13.22 -8.99 -0.05
C TYR A 83 12.59 -9.17 -1.43
N LEU A 84 11.61 -8.33 -1.77
CA LEU A 84 11.00 -8.30 -3.10
C LEU A 84 11.64 -7.20 -3.96
N PHE A 85 12.07 -7.58 -5.16
CA PHE A 85 12.63 -6.69 -6.17
C PHE A 85 11.66 -6.55 -7.36
N PHE A 86 11.53 -5.33 -7.89
CA PHE A 86 10.70 -5.01 -9.06
C PHE A 86 11.60 -4.76 -10.27
N PHE A 87 11.32 -5.39 -11.41
CA PHE A 87 12.12 -5.17 -12.62
C PHE A 87 11.97 -3.74 -13.15
N ASP A 88 10.75 -3.21 -13.06
CA ASP A 88 10.45 -1.84 -13.41
C ASP A 88 9.53 -1.22 -12.35
N ILE A 89 10.10 -0.36 -11.51
CA ILE A 89 9.33 0.33 -10.47
C ILE A 89 8.45 1.45 -11.01
N SER A 90 8.72 1.96 -12.22
CA SER A 90 7.90 3.03 -12.81
C SER A 90 6.50 2.54 -13.17
N GLU A 91 6.37 1.27 -13.51
CA GLU A 91 5.09 0.57 -13.72
C GLU A 91 4.23 0.54 -12.45
N CYS A 92 4.83 0.67 -11.26
CA CYS A 92 4.12 0.75 -9.98
C CYS A 92 3.56 2.16 -9.67
N ALA A 93 3.87 3.19 -10.46
CA ALA A 93 3.36 4.55 -10.27
C ALA A 93 2.11 4.84 -11.14
N LYS A 94 1.64 3.86 -11.91
CA LYS A 94 0.48 4.03 -12.81
C LYS A 94 -0.84 4.06 -12.04
N TYR A 95 -1.82 4.76 -12.61
CA TYR A 95 -3.13 5.00 -11.98
C TYR A 95 -3.97 3.72 -11.77
N ASP A 96 -3.64 2.62 -12.45
CA ASP A 96 -4.34 1.34 -12.40
C ASP A 96 -3.81 0.38 -11.33
N VAL A 97 -2.68 0.71 -10.68
CA VAL A 97 -2.03 -0.09 -9.63
C VAL A 97 -2.92 -0.35 -8.41
N PRO A 98 -3.77 0.56 -7.92
CA PRO A 98 -4.67 0.27 -6.81
C PRO A 98 -5.70 -0.84 -7.10
N LEU A 99 -6.00 -1.09 -8.39
CA LEU A 99 -6.99 -2.08 -8.82
C LEU A 99 -6.35 -3.40 -9.27
N TYR A 100 -5.20 -3.34 -9.95
CA TYR A 100 -4.58 -4.51 -10.59
C TYR A 100 -3.20 -4.88 -10.04
N GLY A 101 -2.68 -4.12 -9.07
CA GLY A 101 -1.30 -4.25 -8.62
C GLY A 101 -0.28 -3.77 -9.66
N CYS A 102 1.01 -3.89 -9.35
CA CYS A 102 2.06 -3.57 -10.31
C CYS A 102 2.14 -4.67 -11.38
N LYS A 103 2.05 -4.31 -12.65
CA LYS A 103 2.15 -5.24 -13.80
C LYS A 103 3.60 -5.62 -14.17
N THR A 104 4.56 -5.35 -13.29
CA THR A 104 5.97 -5.61 -13.53
C THR A 104 6.37 -6.98 -12.97
N PRO A 105 7.26 -7.74 -13.64
CA PRO A 105 7.86 -8.91 -13.04
C PRO A 105 8.55 -8.55 -11.72
N GLN A 106 8.28 -9.35 -10.70
CA GLN A 106 8.80 -9.16 -9.35
C GLN A 106 9.38 -10.49 -8.85
N VAL A 107 10.55 -10.42 -8.21
CA VAL A 107 11.31 -11.60 -7.78
C VAL A 107 11.84 -11.42 -6.37
N CYS A 108 11.91 -12.52 -5.62
CA CYS A 108 12.55 -12.51 -4.30
C CYS A 108 14.08 -12.49 -4.43
N VAL A 109 14.73 -11.63 -3.66
CA VAL A 109 16.19 -11.48 -3.59
C VAL A 109 16.67 -11.54 -2.14
N SER A 110 17.91 -12.00 -1.95
CA SER A 110 18.54 -12.09 -0.63
C SER A 110 18.96 -10.72 -0.09
N LYS A 111 19.37 -9.82 -0.98
CA LYS A 111 19.73 -8.43 -0.66
C LYS A 111 19.29 -7.50 -1.79
N CYS A 112 18.90 -6.27 -1.43
CA CYS A 112 18.66 -5.24 -2.42
C CYS A 112 19.98 -4.81 -3.09
N PRO A 113 19.95 -4.46 -4.39
CA PRO A 113 21.16 -4.07 -5.11
C PRO A 113 21.74 -2.77 -4.54
N ALA A 114 23.00 -2.82 -4.10
CA ALA A 114 23.72 -1.66 -3.56
C ALA A 114 24.37 -0.78 -4.64
N GLU A 115 24.38 -1.26 -5.88
CA GLU A 115 24.98 -0.59 -7.04
C GLU A 115 23.98 -0.58 -8.20
N GLN A 116 24.22 0.31 -9.17
CA GLN A 116 23.52 0.27 -10.44
C GLN A 116 24.12 -0.78 -11.38
N PHE A 117 23.27 -1.36 -12.23
CA PHE A 117 23.66 -2.34 -13.24
C PHE A 117 22.80 -2.16 -14.47
N GLY A 118 23.41 -2.34 -15.64
CA GLY A 118 22.73 -2.44 -16.92
C GLY A 118 23.40 -3.50 -17.76
N PHE A 119 22.61 -4.37 -18.37
CA PHE A 119 23.10 -5.35 -19.33
C PHE A 119 23.13 -4.74 -20.73
N GLU A 120 24.28 -4.83 -21.37
CA GLU A 120 24.47 -4.47 -22.78
C GLU A 120 25.15 -5.62 -23.52
N LEU A 121 24.48 -6.16 -24.54
CA LEU A 121 24.97 -7.29 -25.32
C LEU A 121 26.37 -7.03 -25.92
N ASN A 122 26.61 -5.79 -26.39
CA ASN A 122 27.90 -5.40 -26.99
C ASN A 122 29.06 -5.38 -25.99
N ALA A 123 28.76 -5.19 -24.69
CA ALA A 123 29.75 -5.20 -23.62
C ALA A 123 29.98 -6.61 -23.03
N CYS A 124 29.14 -7.58 -23.42
CA CYS A 124 29.21 -8.96 -22.94
C CYS A 124 30.17 -9.79 -23.80
N ASN A 125 31.26 -10.27 -23.20
CA ASN A 125 32.25 -11.14 -23.82
C ASN A 125 32.72 -12.20 -22.82
N ALA A 126 33.60 -13.12 -23.24
CA ALA A 126 34.07 -14.21 -22.39
C ALA A 126 34.73 -13.75 -21.08
N ALA A 127 35.32 -12.55 -21.04
CA ALA A 127 35.94 -11.99 -19.84
C ALA A 127 34.94 -11.31 -18.89
N THR A 128 33.86 -10.73 -19.43
CA THR A 128 32.84 -10.00 -18.63
C THR A 128 31.65 -10.87 -18.25
N LEU A 129 31.47 -12.03 -18.89
CA LEU A 129 30.32 -12.92 -18.72
C LEU A 129 30.06 -13.30 -17.26
N ASP A 130 31.10 -13.71 -16.52
CA ASP A 130 30.94 -14.10 -15.12
C ASP A 130 30.55 -12.92 -14.22
N THR A 131 31.02 -11.71 -14.56
CA THR A 131 30.59 -10.49 -13.86
C THR A 131 29.12 -10.22 -14.10
N PHE A 132 28.65 -10.33 -15.35
CA PHE A 132 27.23 -10.19 -15.69
C PHE A 132 26.38 -11.23 -14.98
N ARG A 133 26.77 -12.51 -14.99
CA ARG A 133 26.04 -13.59 -14.30
C ARG A 133 25.89 -13.34 -12.80
N SER A 134 26.95 -12.85 -12.15
CA SER A 134 26.92 -12.56 -10.71
C SER A 134 25.98 -11.41 -10.33
N LYS A 135 25.86 -10.41 -11.21
CA LYS A 135 25.02 -9.22 -10.99
C LYS A 135 23.59 -9.39 -11.51
N LEU A 136 23.34 -10.34 -12.40
CA LEU A 136 22.03 -10.53 -13.02
C LEU A 136 20.97 -10.97 -12.00
N ILE A 137 19.87 -10.22 -11.96
CA ILE A 137 18.68 -10.55 -11.17
C ILE A 137 17.65 -11.19 -12.11
N CYS A 138 17.31 -12.45 -11.85
CA CYS A 138 16.33 -13.22 -12.60
C CYS A 138 15.37 -13.94 -11.66
N ASP A 139 14.29 -14.46 -12.22
CA ASP A 139 13.42 -15.39 -11.54
C ASP A 139 14.13 -16.74 -11.21
N GLN A 140 13.51 -17.56 -10.37
CA GLN A 140 14.09 -18.84 -9.93
C GLN A 140 14.16 -19.92 -11.04
N THR A 141 13.53 -19.71 -12.20
CA THR A 141 13.55 -20.71 -13.29
C THR A 141 14.75 -20.58 -14.21
N VAL A 142 15.49 -19.47 -14.11
CA VAL A 142 16.64 -19.21 -14.98
C VAL A 142 17.94 -19.71 -14.33
N PRO A 143 18.66 -20.68 -14.93
CA PRO A 143 19.94 -21.15 -14.45
C PRO A 143 21.05 -20.16 -14.80
N LYS A 144 21.42 -19.27 -13.86
CA LYS A 144 22.36 -18.16 -14.10
C LYS A 144 23.76 -18.59 -14.57
N ASP A 145 24.26 -19.71 -14.04
CA ASP A 145 25.66 -20.11 -14.20
C ASP A 145 25.99 -20.65 -15.60
N SER A 146 24.98 -21.12 -16.34
CA SER A 146 25.17 -21.71 -17.67
C SER A 146 24.88 -20.74 -18.83
N LEU A 147 24.38 -19.53 -18.56
CA LEU A 147 23.92 -18.63 -19.63
C LEU A 147 25.07 -18.02 -20.42
N SER A 148 24.99 -18.04 -21.73
CA SER A 148 25.78 -17.21 -22.65
C SER A 148 25.22 -15.78 -22.75
N CYS A 149 25.99 -14.85 -23.31
CA CYS A 149 25.56 -13.46 -23.52
C CYS A 149 24.24 -13.36 -24.32
N SER A 150 24.05 -14.20 -25.34
CA SER A 150 22.81 -14.23 -26.13
C SER A 150 21.63 -14.79 -25.33
N GLU A 151 21.85 -15.80 -24.49
CA GLU A 151 20.80 -16.35 -23.63
C GLU A 151 20.41 -15.38 -22.52
N ILE A 152 21.36 -14.61 -21.98
CA ILE A 152 21.05 -13.52 -21.03
C ILE A 152 20.11 -12.51 -21.71
N GLN A 153 20.43 -12.07 -22.93
CA GLN A 153 19.59 -11.14 -23.68
C GLN A 153 18.18 -11.70 -23.92
N ASP A 154 18.05 -12.96 -24.35
CA ASP A 154 16.76 -13.60 -24.59
C ASP A 154 15.92 -13.71 -23.29
N ASN A 155 16.55 -14.02 -22.15
CA ASN A 155 15.85 -14.06 -20.86
C ASN A 155 15.42 -12.67 -20.38
N ILE A 156 16.18 -11.63 -20.70
CA ILE A 156 15.79 -10.24 -20.44
C ILE A 156 14.59 -9.86 -21.31
N ASP A 157 14.62 -10.17 -22.61
CA ASP A 157 13.56 -9.81 -23.55
C ASP A 157 12.24 -10.56 -23.26
N ARG A 158 12.33 -11.77 -22.70
CA ARG A 158 11.18 -12.54 -22.19
C ARG A 158 10.67 -12.10 -20.82
N GLY A 159 11.35 -11.18 -20.15
CA GLY A 159 10.96 -10.70 -18.82
C GLY A 159 11.28 -11.65 -17.67
N HIS A 160 12.18 -12.63 -17.87
CA HIS A 160 12.66 -13.51 -16.80
C HIS A 160 13.83 -12.90 -16.01
N CYS A 161 14.55 -11.96 -16.61
CA CYS A 161 15.66 -11.23 -15.99
C CYS A 161 15.51 -9.71 -16.13
N ALA A 162 15.99 -8.98 -15.13
CA ALA A 162 15.99 -7.52 -15.17
C ALA A 162 17.07 -7.01 -16.13
N ARG A 163 16.70 -6.14 -17.08
CA ARG A 163 17.65 -5.51 -18.02
C ARG A 163 18.64 -4.60 -17.31
N TYR A 164 18.13 -3.81 -16.36
CA TYR A 164 18.89 -2.87 -15.56
C TYR A 164 18.24 -2.74 -14.19
N TYR A 165 18.99 -2.23 -13.22
CA TYR A 165 18.48 -1.88 -11.91
C TYR A 165 19.29 -0.75 -11.28
N LEU A 166 18.61 0.05 -10.45
CA LEU A 166 19.21 1.14 -9.71
C LEU A 166 19.60 0.68 -8.30
N LYS A 167 20.55 1.40 -7.71
CA LYS A 167 20.85 1.27 -6.28
C LYS A 167 19.57 1.41 -5.47
N SER A 168 19.30 0.41 -4.64
CA SER A 168 18.05 0.27 -3.90
C SER A 168 18.33 -0.08 -2.43
N VAL A 169 17.48 0.44 -1.56
CA VAL A 169 17.51 0.18 -0.12
C VAL A 169 16.29 -0.66 0.29
N PRO A 170 16.45 -1.56 1.27
CA PRO A 170 15.33 -2.34 1.78
C PRO A 170 14.39 -1.47 2.62
N PHE A 171 13.11 -1.44 2.26
CA PHE A 171 12.03 -0.80 3.02
C PHE A 171 10.82 -1.73 3.06
N SER A 172 10.37 -2.12 4.26
CA SER A 172 9.24 -3.04 4.45
C SER A 172 9.34 -4.32 3.60
N LYS A 173 10.51 -4.98 3.61
CA LYS A 173 10.83 -6.18 2.80
C LYS A 173 10.75 -5.97 1.28
N ARG A 174 10.77 -4.72 0.79
CA ARG A 174 10.79 -4.38 -0.64
C ARG A 174 12.04 -3.57 -0.97
N CYS A 175 12.59 -3.74 -2.16
CA CYS A 175 13.69 -2.92 -2.66
C CYS A 175 13.13 -1.67 -3.33
N LEU A 176 13.40 -0.51 -2.74
CA LEU A 176 13.04 0.79 -3.30
C LEU A 176 14.31 1.54 -3.72
N PRO A 177 14.30 2.28 -4.84
CA PRO A 177 15.40 3.13 -5.23
C PRO A 177 15.83 4.06 -4.10
N ASP A 178 17.14 4.21 -3.95
CA ASP A 178 17.71 5.10 -2.95
C ASP A 178 17.35 6.56 -3.29
N LEU A 179 16.58 7.22 -2.42
CA LEU A 179 16.11 8.59 -2.61
C LEU A 179 17.25 9.63 -2.58
N GLU A 180 18.45 9.25 -2.13
CA GLU A 180 19.62 10.13 -2.24
C GLU A 180 19.96 10.44 -3.70
N GLN A 181 19.66 9.53 -4.63
CA GLN A 181 19.78 9.73 -6.09
C GLN A 181 18.65 10.62 -6.66
N LEU A 182 17.60 10.88 -5.89
CA LEU A 182 16.48 11.75 -6.27
C LEU A 182 16.62 13.18 -5.73
N LYS A 183 17.65 13.47 -4.91
CA LYS A 183 17.93 14.84 -4.44
C LYS A 183 18.39 15.79 -5.55
N ASP A 184 18.87 15.25 -6.67
CA ASP A 184 19.20 16.03 -7.87
C ASP A 184 17.96 16.36 -8.72
N ILE A 185 16.80 15.80 -8.37
CA ILE A 185 15.52 16.23 -8.93
C ILE A 185 15.08 17.46 -8.14
N PRO A 186 14.87 18.61 -8.81
CA PRO A 186 14.53 19.84 -8.13
C PRO A 186 13.24 19.66 -7.32
N ALA A 187 13.21 20.27 -6.14
CA ALA A 187 12.18 20.05 -5.13
C ALA A 187 10.76 20.41 -5.62
N ASP A 188 10.65 21.19 -6.68
CA ASP A 188 9.41 21.53 -7.40
C ASP A 188 8.76 20.32 -8.08
N ILE A 189 9.54 19.39 -8.62
CA ILE A 189 9.04 18.14 -9.22
C ILE A 189 8.64 17.14 -8.13
N VAL A 190 9.39 17.08 -7.02
CA VAL A 190 9.06 16.22 -5.87
C VAL A 190 7.77 16.69 -5.19
N ASP A 191 7.59 18.00 -5.02
CA ASP A 191 6.34 18.58 -4.52
C ASP A 191 5.19 18.40 -5.51
N ALA A 192 5.42 18.46 -6.82
CA ALA A 192 4.38 18.16 -7.82
C ALA A 192 3.90 16.70 -7.72
N ILE A 193 4.81 15.75 -7.48
CA ILE A 193 4.46 14.33 -7.29
C ILE A 193 3.80 14.09 -5.92
N ALA A 194 4.23 14.78 -4.88
CA ALA A 194 3.62 14.70 -3.54
C ALA A 194 2.21 15.31 -3.50
N ASN A 195 1.97 16.39 -4.25
CA ASN A 195 0.67 17.07 -4.34
C ASN A 195 -0.37 16.36 -5.22
N ILE A 196 0.02 15.32 -5.98
CA ILE A 196 -0.94 14.43 -6.66
C ILE A 196 -1.68 13.53 -5.65
N LYS A 197 -1.21 13.41 -4.40
CA LYS A 197 -1.95 12.75 -3.30
C LYS A 197 -2.79 13.73 -2.47
N LEU A 198 -3.68 14.48 -3.10
CA LEU A 198 -4.71 15.29 -2.41
C LEU A 198 -6.12 14.69 -2.43
N PHE A 199 -6.27 13.39 -2.74
CA PHE A 199 -7.52 12.64 -2.51
C PHE A 199 -7.27 11.25 -1.92
N ALA A 200 -6.71 11.18 -0.71
CA ALA A 200 -7.00 10.10 0.25
C ALA A 200 -6.44 10.50 1.63
N GLY A 201 -7.30 11.02 2.49
CA GLY A 201 -6.95 11.35 3.87
C GLY A 201 -6.55 10.10 4.65
N VAL A 202 -5.28 10.01 5.02
CA VAL A 202 -4.82 9.27 6.20
C VAL A 202 -3.72 10.13 6.83
N GLY A 203 -4.03 10.75 7.97
CA GLY A 203 -3.10 11.57 8.72
C GLY A 203 -1.93 10.75 9.22
N PHE A 204 -0.75 10.97 8.65
CA PHE A 204 0.51 10.53 9.23
C PHE A 204 1.12 11.71 9.97
N GLN A 205 1.20 11.59 11.30
CA GLN A 205 1.79 12.59 12.18
C GLN A 205 3.27 12.81 11.81
N GLN A 206 3.56 13.93 11.14
CA GLN A 206 4.91 14.47 10.99
C GLN A 206 5.47 14.79 12.39
N LYS A 207 6.22 13.85 12.96
CA LYS A 207 7.05 14.11 14.14
C LYS A 207 8.19 15.03 13.70
N LYS A 208 8.00 16.34 13.92
CA LYS A 208 9.00 17.38 13.68
C LYS A 208 10.35 16.98 14.31
N ILE A 209 11.34 16.67 13.48
CA ILE A 209 12.74 16.69 13.90
C ILE A 209 13.17 18.15 13.81
N ALA A 210 13.26 18.79 14.97
CA ALA A 210 13.82 20.12 15.10
C ALA A 210 15.31 20.05 14.76
N ILE A 211 15.71 20.74 13.69
CA ILE A 211 17.11 21.10 13.45
C ILE A 211 17.27 22.49 14.06
N THR A 212 17.88 22.54 15.24
CA THR A 212 18.37 23.78 15.84
C THR A 212 19.75 24.05 15.27
N LEU A 213 19.84 25.17 14.53
CA LEU A 213 20.98 26.01 14.14
C LEU A 213 22.28 25.30 13.69
#